data_AF-A0A7W0X7B0-F1
#
_entry.id   AF-A0A7W0X7B0-F1
#
_cell.length_a   1.000
_cell.length_b   1.000
_cell.length_c   1.000
_cell.angle_alpha   90.00
_cell.angle_beta   90.00
_cell.angle_gamma   90.00
#
_symmetry.space_group_name_H-M   'P 1'
#
loop_
_entity.id
_entity.type
_entity.pdbx_description
1 polymer ?
#
loop_
_entity_poly.entity_id
_entity_poly.type
_entity_poly.pdbx_seq_one_letter_code
_entity_poly.pdbx_strand_id
1 'polypeptide(L)'
;REAAVQNGHRYTLRTVCVPEALRALKAGDARRHDELVATAATEFDDVDTLMLAHFSTSRARLAVEAVVTARVVTSPDSAVIALRKRLLGG
;
A
#
# COMPACT_ATOMS: atom_id res chain seq x y z
N ARG A 1 -7.56 10.79 -8.28
CA ARG A 1 -8.48 10.99 -7.14
C ARG A 1 -9.84 10.48 -7.59
N GLU A 2 -10.32 9.40 -7.00
CA GLU A 2 -11.64 8.82 -7.29
C GLU A 2 -12.47 8.87 -6.01
N ALA A 3 -13.69 9.38 -6.12
CA ALA A 3 -14.65 9.31 -5.02
C ALA A 3 -15.30 7.93 -5.05
N ALA A 4 -15.27 7.22 -3.93
CA ALA A 4 -15.93 5.93 -3.83
C ALA A 4 -16.70 5.82 -2.51
N VAL A 5 -17.80 5.08 -2.57
CA VAL A 5 -18.75 4.88 -1.48
C VAL A 5 -18.93 3.39 -1.28
N GLN A 6 -18.60 2.92 -0.08
CA GLN A 6 -18.83 1.56 0.38
C GLN A 6 -19.34 1.68 1.83
N ASN A 7 -20.42 0.96 2.16
CA ASN A 7 -21.01 0.92 3.50
C ASN A 7 -21.38 2.30 4.10
N GLY A 8 -21.77 3.28 3.28
CA GLY A 8 -22.18 4.61 3.75
C GLY A 8 -21.04 5.57 4.13
N HIS A 9 -19.79 5.14 4.03
CA HIS A 9 -18.62 5.99 4.26
C HIS A 9 -18.13 6.60 2.93
N ARG A 10 -17.87 7.92 2.95
CA ARG A 10 -17.27 8.65 1.83
C ARG A 10 -15.76 8.64 2.00
N TYR A 11 -15.04 8.09 1.03
CA TYR A 11 -13.58 8.12 0.99
C TYR A 11 -13.09 8.66 -0.35
N THR A 12 -11.92 9.29 -0.33
CA THR A 12 -11.21 9.72 -1.54
C THR A 12 -10.07 8.76 -1.77
N LEU A 13 -10.10 8.05 -2.89
CA LEU A 13 -9.03 7.15 -3.29
C LEU A 13 -8.02 7.89 -4.16
N ARG A 14 -6.75 7.83 -3.78
CA ARG A 14 -5.61 8.26 -4.59
C ARG A 14 -4.73 7.04 -4.85
N THR A 15 -4.26 6.89 -6.07
CA THR A 15 -3.39 5.78 -6.48
C THR A 15 -2.18 6.34 -7.20
N VAL A 16 -1.03 5.72 -6.95
CA VAL A 16 0.21 5.92 -7.71
C VAL A 16 0.71 4.56 -8.15
N CYS A 17 1.26 4.49 -9.35
CA CYS A 17 1.95 3.32 -9.86
C CYS A 17 3.42 3.70 -10.02
N VAL A 18 4.34 2.84 -9.59
CA VAL A 18 5.79 3.03 -9.72
C VAL A 18 6.36 1.90 -10.57
N PRO A 19 6.24 1.95 -11.91
CA PRO A 19 6.72 0.88 -12.80
C PRO A 19 8.19 0.54 -12.61
N GLU A 20 9.00 1.54 -12.28
CA GLU A 20 10.44 1.44 -12.05
C GLU A 20 10.76 0.57 -10.84
N ALA A 21 9.91 0.59 -9.81
CA ALA A 21 10.08 -0.27 -8.65
C ALA A 21 10.00 -1.74 -9.07
N LEU A 22 8.96 -2.11 -9.83
CA LEU A 22 8.81 -3.48 -10.33
C LEU A 22 9.96 -3.88 -11.27
N ARG A 23 10.47 -2.94 -12.09
CA ARG A 23 11.66 -3.18 -12.92
C ARG A 23 12.90 -3.45 -12.09
N ALA A 24 13.17 -2.65 -11.06
CA ALA A 24 14.28 -2.87 -10.13
C ALA A 24 14.18 -4.24 -9.46
N LEU A 25 12.98 -4.60 -8.98
CA LEU A 25 12.74 -5.90 -8.37
C LEU A 25 12.98 -7.06 -9.35
N LYS A 26 12.53 -6.93 -10.61
CA LYS A 26 12.80 -7.92 -11.67
C LYS A 26 14.28 -8.04 -12.02
N ALA A 27 15.06 -6.98 -11.83
CA ALA A 27 16.50 -6.97 -12.00
C ALA A 27 17.27 -7.52 -10.78
N GLY A 28 16.55 -7.96 -9.73
CA GLY A 28 17.15 -8.45 -8.48
C GLY A 28 17.50 -7.35 -7.47
N ASP A 29 17.23 -6.09 -7.79
CA ASP A 29 17.50 -4.95 -6.90
C ASP A 29 16.27 -4.63 -6.03
N ALA A 30 16.12 -5.47 -5.00
CA ALA A 30 15.10 -5.33 -3.98
C ALA A 30 15.19 -4.01 -3.20
N ARG A 31 16.40 -3.55 -2.89
CA ARG A 31 16.62 -2.34 -2.12
C ARG A 31 16.14 -1.13 -2.91
N ARG A 32 16.53 -1.04 -4.18
CA ARG A 32 16.09 0.05 -5.06
C ARG A 32 14.58 0.03 -5.28
N HIS A 33 13.97 -1.16 -5.39
CA HIS A 33 12.51 -1.29 -5.40
C HIS A 33 11.89 -0.64 -4.15
N ASP A 34 12.38 -0.97 -2.95
CA ASP A 34 11.81 -0.49 -1.68
C ASP A 34 11.98 1.04 -1.54
N GLU A 35 13.14 1.59 -1.94
CA GLU A 35 13.40 3.03 -1.97
C GLU A 35 12.47 3.79 -2.93
N LEU A 36 12.21 3.23 -4.12
CA LEU A 36 11.31 3.83 -5.10
C LEU A 36 9.87 3.87 -4.59
N VAL A 37 9.41 2.80 -3.95
CA VAL A 37 8.07 2.75 -3.33
C VAL A 37 7.96 3.73 -2.17
N ALA A 38 8.97 3.79 -1.29
CA ALA A 38 9.01 4.74 -0.17
C ALA A 38 9.00 6.20 -0.65
N THR A 39 9.77 6.51 -1.70
CA THR A 39 9.78 7.85 -2.30
C THR A 39 8.40 8.24 -2.81
N ALA A 40 7.74 7.38 -3.58
CA ALA A 40 6.39 7.66 -4.09
C ALA A 40 5.34 7.78 -2.97
N ALA A 41 5.53 7.09 -1.85
CA ALA A 41 4.62 7.17 -0.70
C ALA A 41 4.61 8.57 -0.05
N THR A 42 5.68 9.35 -0.19
CA THR A 42 5.74 10.73 0.33
C THR A 42 4.75 11.69 -0.35
N GLU A 43 4.22 11.33 -1.53
CA GLU A 43 3.18 12.10 -2.22
C GLU A 43 1.82 12.07 -1.49
N PHE A 44 1.66 11.20 -0.49
CA PHE A 44 0.42 10.95 0.26
C PHE A 44 0.54 11.42 1.72
N ASP A 45 1.08 12.62 1.94
CA ASP A 45 1.19 13.23 3.27
C ASP A 45 -0.16 13.65 3.88
N ASP A 46 -1.22 13.70 3.07
CA ASP A 46 -2.57 14.15 3.42
C ASP A 46 -3.55 13.00 3.74
N VAL A 47 -3.08 11.78 3.98
CA VAL A 47 -3.96 10.61 4.22
C VAL A 47 -3.74 9.96 5.58
N ASP A 48 -4.81 9.45 6.18
CA ASP A 48 -4.73 8.69 7.44
C ASP A 48 -4.18 7.27 7.24
N THR A 49 -4.35 6.70 6.04
CA THR A 49 -3.99 5.32 5.72
C THR A 49 -3.47 5.21 4.29
N LEU A 50 -2.34 4.51 4.15
CA LEU A 50 -1.68 4.23 2.87
C LEU A 50 -1.64 2.72 2.63
N MET A 51 -2.17 2.29 1.47
CA MET A 51 -2.21 0.87 1.11
C MET A 51 -1.12 0.52 0.09
N LEU A 52 -0.27 -0.44 0.44
CA LEU A 52 0.62 -1.14 -0.49
C LEU A 52 -0.19 -2.21 -1.23
N ALA A 53 -0.82 -1.76 -2.32
CA ALA A 53 -1.89 -2.50 -2.99
C ALA A 53 -1.43 -3.73 -3.78
N HIS A 54 -0.13 -3.89 -4.03
CA HIS A 54 0.43 -5.04 -4.74
C HIS A 54 1.30 -5.92 -3.83
N PHE A 55 1.30 -7.22 -4.11
CA PHE A 55 2.16 -8.17 -3.41
C PHE A 55 3.64 -7.75 -3.45
N SER A 56 4.14 -7.36 -4.63
CA SER A 56 5.53 -6.89 -4.77
C SER A 56 5.85 -5.70 -3.88
N THR A 57 4.89 -4.79 -3.65
CA THR A 57 5.07 -3.61 -2.80
C THR A 57 4.99 -3.91 -1.32
N SER A 58 4.41 -5.04 -0.90
CA SER A 58 4.18 -5.37 0.52
C SER A 58 5.49 -5.47 1.31
N ARG A 59 6.58 -5.89 0.66
CA ARG A 59 7.93 -5.94 1.26
C ARG A 59 8.48 -4.55 1.64
N ALA A 60 8.04 -3.50 0.96
CA ALA A 60 8.54 -2.14 1.15
C ALA A 60 7.89 -1.46 2.38
N ARG A 61 7.02 -2.17 3.11
CA ARG A 61 6.29 -1.66 4.29
C ARG A 61 7.20 -0.89 5.25
N LEU A 62 8.33 -1.48 5.67
CA LEU A 62 9.22 -0.82 6.64
C LEU A 62 9.89 0.44 6.05
N ALA A 63 10.27 0.41 4.77
CA ALA A 63 10.86 1.57 4.11
C ALA A 63 9.85 2.73 3.98
N VAL A 64 8.58 2.40 3.73
CA VAL A 64 7.48 3.36 3.65
C VAL A 64 7.15 3.91 5.04
N GLU A 65 7.01 3.05 6.05
CA GLU A 65 6.73 3.46 7.45
C GLU A 65 7.82 4.39 8.01
N ALA A 66 9.05 4.31 7.51
CA ALA A 66 10.13 5.21 7.92
C ALA A 66 9.99 6.65 7.37
N VAL A 67 9.17 6.87 6.34
CA VAL A 67 9.08 8.16 5.62
C VAL A 67 7.67 8.76 5.59
N VAL A 68 6.66 8.05 6.10
CA VAL A 68 5.27 8.55 6.18
C VAL A 68 4.74 8.48 7.60
N THR A 69 3.79 9.36 7.91
CA THR A 69 3.05 9.34 9.18
C THR A 69 1.77 8.51 9.11
N ALA A 70 1.26 8.26 7.90
CA ALA A 70 0.05 7.49 7.65
C ALA A 70 0.19 6.02 8.09
N ARG A 71 -0.92 5.40 8.50
CA ARG A 71 -0.95 3.96 8.77
C ARG A 71 -0.71 3.18 7.48
N VAL A 72 0.35 2.39 7.42
CA VAL A 72 0.65 1.54 6.25
C VAL A 72 -0.05 0.19 6.39
N VAL A 73 -0.85 -0.17 5.39
CA VAL A 73 -1.50 -1.48 5.27
C VAL A 73 -1.05 -2.19 3.99
N THR A 74 -0.95 -3.51 4.02
CA THR A 74 -0.57 -4.31 2.84
C THR A 74 -1.76 -5.11 2.31
N SER A 75 -1.71 -5.44 1.01
CA SER A 75 -2.70 -6.32 0.39
C SER A 75 -2.80 -7.71 1.06
N PRO A 76 -1.69 -8.42 1.37
CA PRO A 76 -1.75 -9.67 2.11
C PRO A 76 -2.41 -9.54 3.48
N ASP A 77 -2.06 -8.52 4.27
CA ASP A 77 -2.65 -8.32 5.59
C ASP A 77 -4.17 -8.11 5.50
N SER A 78 -4.59 -7.28 4.54
CA SER A 78 -6.00 -6.97 4.30
C SER A 78 -6.78 -8.20 3.83
N ALA A 79 -6.17 -9.02 2.96
CA ALA A 79 -6.76 -10.27 2.49
C ALA A 79 -6.90 -11.30 3.63
N VAL A 80 -5.88 -11.44 4.48
CA VAL A 80 -5.93 -12.32 5.66
C VAL A 80 -7.02 -11.87 6.63
N ILE A 81 -7.15 -10.57 6.90
CA ILE A 81 -8.22 -10.03 7.76
C ILE A 81 -9.60 -10.33 7.16
N ALA A 82 -9.78 -10.10 5.86
CA ALA A 82 -11.04 -10.38 5.18
C ALA A 82 -11.40 -11.88 5.20
N LEU A 83 -10.42 -12.76 4.99
CA LEU A 83 -10.59 -14.21 5.09
C LEU A 83 -10.96 -14.64 6.51
N ARG A 84 -10.27 -14.14 7.53
CA ARG A 84 -10.59 -14.43 8.94
C ARG A 84 -12.01 -14.02 9.30
N LYS A 85 -12.46 -12.83 8.88
CA LYS A 85 -13.85 -12.38 9.09
C LYS A 85 -14.88 -13.33 8.46
N ARG A 86 -14.57 -13.89 7.28
CA ARG A 86 -15.46 -14.83 6.57
C ARG A 86 -15.45 -16.24 7.17
N LEU A 87 -14.30 -16.70 7.68
CA LEU A 87 -14.14 -18.06 8.19
C LEU A 87 -14.51 -18.24 9.67
N LEU A 88 -14.34 -17.19 10.47
CA LEU A 88 -14.54 -17.27 11.92
C LEU A 88 -15.92 -16.78 12.38
N GLY A 89 -16.78 -16.34 11.45
CA GLY A 89 -18.12 -15.84 11.75
C GLY A 89 -18.07 -14.51 12.51
N GLY A 90 -18.29 -13.41 11.80
CA GLY A 90 -18.55 -12.11 12.43
C GLY A 90 -19.92 -12.06 13.09
#